data_AF-A0A9E0VS48-F1
#
_entry.id   AF-A0A9E0VS48-F1
#
_cell.length_a   1.000
_cell.length_b   1.000
_cell.length_c   1.000
_cell.angle_alpha   90.00
_cell.angle_beta   90.00
_cell.angle_gamma   90.00
#
_symmetry.space_group_name_H-M   'P 1'
#
loop_
_entity.id
_entity.type
_entity.pdbx_description
1 polymer ?
#
loop_
_entity_poly.entity_id
_entity_poly.type
_entity_poly.pdbx_seq_one_letter_code
_entity_poly.pdbx_strand_id
1 'polypeptide(L)'
;MKRRTSDHRSHELEALLTDLQSRHENYQNDVRSHFEHSAQLVNEMTQRYREIHEHLRTGAQVLCNDPKRAREDNPANQFVGLSGPAPEPQEPNPYAGIESGDFSYYEPPRDYATKDPLDKGMLDERYGFK
;
A
#
# COMPACT_ATOMS: atom_id res chain seq x y z
N MET A 1 -2.09 53.44 39.48
CA MET A 1 -1.89 53.28 38.03
C MET A 1 -1.55 51.86 37.56
N LYS A 2 -1.02 50.95 38.40
CA LYS A 2 -0.59 49.58 38.00
C LYS A 2 -1.69 48.55 37.65
N ARG A 3 -2.95 48.76 38.03
CA ARG A 3 -4.05 47.82 37.73
C ARG A 3 -4.47 47.84 36.25
N ARG A 4 -4.55 49.02 35.63
CA ARG A 4 -4.96 49.18 34.21
C ARG A 4 -4.05 48.46 33.20
N THR A 5 -2.74 48.44 33.46
CA THR A 5 -1.76 47.77 32.58
C THR A 5 -1.84 46.25 32.71
N SER A 6 -2.24 45.74 33.89
CA SER A 6 -2.45 44.31 34.11
C SER A 6 -3.69 43.83 33.37
N ASP A 7 -4.79 44.57 33.43
CA ASP A 7 -6.03 44.22 32.73
C ASP A 7 -5.87 44.24 31.21
N HIS A 8 -5.11 45.19 30.65
CA HIS A 8 -4.81 45.21 29.21
C HIS A 8 -4.02 43.97 28.77
N ARG A 9 -3.01 43.57 29.55
CA ARG A 9 -2.22 42.37 29.24
C ARG A 9 -3.06 41.10 29.34
N SER A 10 -3.97 41.02 30.31
CA SER A 10 -4.90 39.89 30.41
C SER A 10 -5.82 39.81 29.18
N HIS A 11 -6.37 40.94 28.74
CA HIS A 11 -7.21 40.99 27.54
C HIS A 11 -6.45 40.64 26.25
N GLU A 12 -5.20 41.11 26.10
CA GLU A 12 -4.36 40.72 24.96
C GLU A 12 -4.08 39.22 24.95
N LEU A 13 -3.83 38.61 26.12
CA LEU A 13 -3.62 37.17 26.25
C LEU A 13 -4.90 36.37 25.95
N GLU A 14 -6.06 36.83 26.40
CA GLU A 14 -7.36 36.23 26.09
C GLU A 14 -7.66 36.28 24.58
N ALA A 15 -7.39 37.42 23.94
CA ALA A 15 -7.54 37.58 22.49
C ALA A 15 -6.61 36.64 21.73
N LEU A 16 -5.34 36.53 22.15
CA LEU A 16 -4.37 35.64 21.54
C LEU A 16 -4.74 34.16 21.71
N LEU A 17 -5.24 33.76 22.90
CA LEU A 17 -5.72 32.41 23.13
C LEU A 17 -6.91 32.07 22.23
N THR A 18 -7.85 33.00 22.07
CA THR A 18 -9.02 32.81 21.21
C THR A 18 -8.63 32.68 19.74
N ASP A 19 -7.69 33.50 19.26
CA ASP A 19 -7.12 33.39 17.91
C ASP A 19 -6.39 32.04 17.71
N LEU A 20 -5.58 31.61 18.68
CA LEU A 20 -4.89 30.32 18.60
C LEU A 20 -5.88 29.15 18.56
N GLN A 21 -6.92 29.19 19.39
CA GLN A 21 -7.98 28.18 19.41
C GLN A 21 -8.70 28.10 18.07
N SER A 22 -9.09 29.25 17.50
CA SER A 22 -9.74 29.26 16.18
C SER A 22 -8.84 28.70 15.08
N ARG A 23 -7.55 29.05 15.06
CA ARG A 23 -6.59 28.49 14.09
C ARG A 23 -6.42 26.99 14.25
N HIS A 24 -6.42 26.49 15.49
CA HIS A 24 -6.33 25.06 15.76
C HIS A 24 -7.60 24.34 15.28
N GLU A 25 -8.79 24.88 15.55
CA GLU A 25 -10.05 24.31 15.07
C GLU A 25 -10.10 24.27 13.53
N ASN A 26 -9.67 25.35 12.87
CA ASN A 26 -9.58 25.40 11.40
C ASN A 26 -8.61 24.34 10.87
N TYR A 27 -7.42 24.21 11.46
CA TYR A 27 -6.46 23.19 11.08
C TYR A 27 -7.02 21.76 11.26
N GLN A 28 -7.71 21.49 12.38
CA GLN A 28 -8.33 20.17 12.60
C GLN A 28 -9.39 19.88 11.54
N ASN A 29 -10.20 20.88 11.15
CA ASN A 29 -11.19 20.73 10.09
C ASN A 29 -10.52 20.47 8.72
N ASP A 30 -9.45 21.19 8.40
CA ASP A 30 -8.70 21.01 7.16
C ASP A 30 -8.09 19.61 7.08
N VAL A 31 -7.46 19.13 8.16
CA VAL A 31 -6.90 17.77 8.24
C VAL A 31 -8.00 16.73 8.06
N ARG A 32 -9.14 16.91 8.74
CA ARG A 32 -10.27 15.99 8.62
C ARG A 32 -10.77 15.92 7.17
N SER A 33 -10.98 17.08 6.54
CA SER A 33 -11.42 17.18 5.14
C SER A 33 -10.43 16.52 4.18
N HIS A 34 -9.13 16.73 4.40
CA HIS A 34 -8.08 16.10 3.61
C HIS A 34 -8.17 14.57 3.67
N PHE A 35 -8.23 13.98 4.87
CA PHE A 35 -8.30 12.53 5.01
C PHE A 35 -9.61 11.93 4.54
N GLU A 36 -10.73 12.64 4.67
CA GLU A 36 -12.00 12.24 4.09
C GLU A 36 -11.89 12.17 2.55
N HIS A 37 -11.30 13.19 1.93
CA HIS A 37 -11.08 13.21 0.49
C HIS A 37 -10.08 12.14 0.03
N SER A 38 -8.98 11.93 0.77
CA SER A 38 -8.03 10.85 0.50
C SER A 38 -8.68 9.47 0.57
N ALA A 39 -9.56 9.23 1.54
CA ALA A 39 -10.30 7.96 1.64
C ALA A 39 -11.22 7.74 0.44
N GLN A 40 -11.89 8.80 -0.04
CA GLN A 40 -12.70 8.74 -1.26
C GLN A 40 -11.86 8.38 -2.48
N LEU A 41 -10.71 9.02 -2.66
CA LEU A 41 -9.78 8.74 -3.76
C LEU A 41 -9.24 7.30 -3.74
N VAL A 42 -8.88 6.78 -2.57
CA VAL A 42 -8.41 5.39 -2.42
C VAL A 42 -9.52 4.39 -2.75
N ASN A 43 -10.76 4.68 -2.35
CA ASN A 43 -11.91 3.86 -2.71
C ASN A 43 -12.16 3.87 -4.23
N GLU A 44 -12.10 5.05 -4.86
CA GLU A 44 -12.22 5.16 -6.31
C GLU A 44 -11.10 4.37 -7.01
N MET A 45 -9.84 4.51 -6.57
CA MET A 45 -8.72 3.75 -7.12
C MET A 45 -8.97 2.23 -7.04
N THR A 46 -9.49 1.74 -5.91
CA THR A 46 -9.83 0.33 -5.73
C THR A 46 -10.94 -0.12 -6.69
N GLN A 47 -11.94 0.71 -6.92
CA GLN A 47 -13.00 0.44 -7.91
C GLN A 47 -12.43 0.39 -9.33
N ARG A 48 -11.62 1.38 -9.71
CA ARG A 48 -10.95 1.43 -11.02
C ARG A 48 -10.07 0.21 -11.27
N TYR A 49 -9.34 -0.26 -10.26
CA TYR A 49 -8.55 -1.49 -10.36
C TYR A 49 -9.43 -2.71 -10.70
N ARG A 50 -10.59 -2.86 -10.05
CA ARG A 50 -11.54 -3.94 -10.35
C ARG A 50 -12.10 -3.84 -11.76
N GLU A 51 -12.46 -2.63 -12.20
CA GLU A 51 -12.93 -2.37 -13.57
C GLU A 51 -11.89 -2.79 -14.61
N ILE A 52 -10.63 -2.41 -14.40
CA ILE A 52 -9.51 -2.80 -15.29
C ILE A 52 -9.36 -4.32 -15.32
N HIS A 53 -9.40 -4.97 -14.16
CA HIS A 53 -9.29 -6.43 -14.09
C HIS A 53 -10.44 -7.13 -14.84
N GLU A 54 -11.67 -6.63 -14.70
CA GLU A 54 -12.82 -7.17 -15.42
C GLU A 54 -12.69 -6.96 -16.94
N HIS A 55 -12.22 -5.78 -17.35
CA HIS A 55 -11.95 -5.48 -18.75
C HIS A 55 -10.88 -6.41 -19.34
N LEU A 56 -9.79 -6.64 -18.60
CA LEU A 56 -8.73 -7.56 -19.02
C LEU A 56 -9.25 -9.00 -19.13
N ARG A 57 -10.03 -9.47 -18.15
CA ARG A 57 -10.64 -10.81 -18.17
C ARG A 57 -11.57 -10.96 -19.38
N THR A 58 -12.46 -9.99 -19.60
CA THR A 58 -13.40 -9.99 -20.73
C THR A 58 -12.66 -9.92 -22.06
N GLY A 59 -11.65 -9.05 -22.17
CA GLY A 59 -10.81 -8.92 -23.35
C GLY A 59 -10.06 -10.21 -23.67
N ALA A 60 -9.46 -10.85 -22.67
CA ALA A 60 -8.81 -12.15 -22.84
C ALA A 60 -9.80 -13.22 -23.32
N GLN A 61 -11.00 -13.29 -22.73
CA GLN A 61 -12.03 -14.21 -23.21
C GLN A 61 -12.43 -13.92 -24.66
N VAL A 62 -12.78 -12.68 -25.01
CA VAL A 62 -13.22 -12.34 -26.38
C VAL A 62 -12.11 -12.57 -27.41
N LEU A 63 -10.87 -12.19 -27.09
CA LEU A 63 -9.75 -12.28 -28.02
C LEU A 63 -9.18 -13.71 -28.13
N CYS A 64 -9.28 -14.52 -27.06
CA CYS A 64 -8.74 -15.88 -27.03
C CYS A 64 -9.80 -16.98 -27.25
N ASN A 65 -11.11 -16.69 -27.15
CA ASN A 65 -12.21 -17.64 -27.44
C ASN A 65 -12.45 -17.85 -28.95
N ASP A 66 -11.39 -17.89 -29.75
CA ASP A 66 -11.49 -18.36 -31.13
C ASP A 66 -11.56 -19.91 -31.10
N PRO A 67 -12.66 -20.54 -31.54
CA PRO A 67 -12.76 -22.01 -31.60
C PRO A 67 -11.70 -22.65 -32.50
N LYS A 68 -11.05 -21.88 -33.39
CA LYS A 68 -9.89 -22.36 -34.18
C LYS A 68 -8.61 -22.42 -33.36
N ARG A 69 -8.50 -21.66 -32.26
CA ARG A 69 -7.39 -21.66 -31.28
C ARG A 69 -7.58 -22.69 -30.16
N ALA A 70 -8.80 -23.14 -29.92
CA ALA A 70 -9.08 -24.26 -29.01
C ALA A 70 -8.72 -25.64 -29.60
N ARG A 71 -8.29 -25.69 -30.87
CA ARG A 71 -7.80 -26.92 -31.51
C ARG A 71 -6.46 -27.33 -30.90
N GLU A 72 -6.25 -28.64 -30.77
CA GLU A 72 -5.00 -29.22 -30.26
C GLU A 72 -3.77 -28.76 -31.06
N ASP A 73 -3.95 -28.46 -32.36
CA ASP A 73 -2.91 -27.98 -33.28
C ASP A 73 -2.58 -26.47 -33.17
N ASN A 74 -3.14 -25.74 -32.20
CA ASN A 74 -2.85 -24.31 -32.05
C ASN A 74 -1.38 -24.11 -31.60
N PRO A 75 -0.52 -23.44 -32.39
CA PRO A 75 0.88 -23.21 -32.02
C PRO A 75 1.05 -22.35 -30.76
N ALA A 76 0.02 -21.59 -30.35
CA ALA A 76 0.04 -20.88 -29.07
C ALA A 76 -0.08 -21.81 -27.85
N ASN A 77 -0.65 -23.02 -28.01
CA ASN A 77 -0.66 -24.06 -26.99
C ASN A 77 0.68 -24.84 -26.93
N GLN A 78 1.55 -24.70 -27.94
CA GLN A 78 2.90 -25.24 -27.90
C GLN A 78 3.80 -24.44 -26.94
N PHE A 79 3.37 -23.25 -26.52
CA PHE A 79 3.98 -22.48 -25.43
C PHE A 79 3.41 -22.92 -24.06
N VAL A 80 3.30 -24.22 -23.81
CA VAL A 80 3.16 -24.74 -22.45
C VAL A 80 4.57 -24.95 -21.90
N GLY A 81 5.13 -23.82 -21.44
CA GLY A 81 6.26 -23.77 -20.53
C GLY A 81 7.64 -23.77 -21.17
N LEU A 82 8.49 -22.84 -20.69
CA LEU A 82 9.84 -23.20 -20.30
C LEU A 82 9.72 -24.39 -19.33
N SER A 83 9.57 -25.60 -19.85
CA SER A 83 9.70 -26.81 -19.07
C SER A 83 11.18 -26.92 -18.70
N GLY A 84 11.56 -26.16 -17.66
CA GLY A 84 12.56 -26.65 -16.72
C GLY A 84 12.09 -28.01 -16.19
N PRO A 85 13.02 -28.85 -15.72
CA PRO A 85 12.70 -30.19 -15.24
C PRO A 85 11.50 -30.17 -14.29
N ALA A 86 10.71 -31.25 -14.35
CA ALA A 86 9.46 -31.47 -13.63
C ALA A 86 9.45 -30.80 -12.24
N PRO A 87 8.32 -30.23 -11.79
CA PRO A 87 8.24 -29.61 -10.48
C PRO A 87 8.79 -30.61 -9.46
N GLU A 88 9.93 -30.25 -8.86
CA GLU A 88 10.43 -30.97 -7.69
C GLU A 88 9.27 -31.04 -6.69
N PRO A 89 9.11 -32.15 -5.96
CA PRO A 89 8.04 -32.29 -4.97
C PRO A 89 8.01 -31.03 -4.12
N GLN A 90 6.95 -30.22 -4.31
CA GLN A 90 6.78 -29.01 -3.54
C GLN A 90 6.79 -29.44 -2.09
N GLU A 91 7.79 -29.00 -1.34
CA GLU A 91 7.78 -29.18 0.11
C GLU A 91 6.43 -28.67 0.62
N PRO A 92 5.77 -29.44 1.50
CA PRO A 92 4.42 -29.12 1.95
C PRO A 92 4.41 -27.67 2.42
N ASN A 93 3.59 -26.84 1.76
CA ASN A 93 3.46 -25.43 2.11
C ASN A 93 3.13 -25.36 3.62
N PRO A 94 4.06 -24.89 4.48
CA PRO A 94 3.89 -24.99 5.92
C PRO A 94 2.73 -24.13 6.43
N TYR A 95 2.13 -23.32 5.56
CA TYR A 95 1.01 -22.42 5.84
C TYR A 95 -0.37 -23.00 5.45
N ALA A 96 -0.44 -24.24 4.94
CA ALA A 96 -1.70 -24.85 4.48
C ALA A 96 -2.73 -25.14 5.60
N GLY A 97 -2.32 -25.09 6.87
CA GLY A 97 -3.16 -25.41 8.03
C GLY A 97 -3.44 -24.24 8.99
N ILE A 98 -3.11 -23.00 8.62
CA ILE A 98 -3.28 -21.86 9.54
C ILE A 98 -4.72 -21.35 9.46
N GLU A 99 -5.51 -21.63 10.50
CA GLU A 99 -6.82 -21.01 10.69
C GLU A 99 -6.67 -19.49 10.89
N SER A 100 -7.58 -18.74 10.27
CA SER A 100 -7.59 -17.28 10.29
C SER A 100 -7.76 -16.75 11.72
N GLY A 101 -6.64 -16.38 12.35
CA GLY A 101 -6.61 -15.81 13.69
C GLY A 101 -5.26 -15.94 14.41
N ASP A 102 -4.41 -16.90 14.03
CA ASP A 102 -3.07 -17.04 14.60
C ASP A 102 -2.02 -16.28 13.76
N PHE A 103 -1.75 -15.04 14.16
CA PHE A 103 -0.74 -14.19 13.53
C PHE A 103 0.67 -14.38 14.12
N SER A 104 0.90 -15.36 15.01
CA SER A 104 2.23 -15.52 15.64
C SER A 104 3.33 -15.92 14.64
N TYR A 105 2.95 -16.44 13.47
CA TYR A 105 3.84 -16.84 12.37
C TYR A 105 3.94 -15.80 11.24
N TYR A 106 3.28 -14.65 11.39
CA TYR A 106 3.34 -13.55 10.43
C TYR A 106 4.57 -12.67 10.73
N GLU A 107 5.76 -13.14 10.37
CA GLU A 107 6.93 -12.26 10.36
C GLU A 107 6.92 -11.46 9.04
N PRO A 108 6.70 -10.13 9.07
CA PRO A 108 6.76 -9.32 7.86
C PRO A 108 8.13 -9.50 7.18
N PRO A 109 8.23 -9.30 5.85
CA PRO A 109 9.49 -9.41 5.15
C PRO A 109 10.57 -8.62 5.88
N ARG A 110 11.65 -9.30 6.28
CA ARG A 110 12.76 -8.69 7.02
C ARG A 110 13.45 -7.56 6.27
N ASP A 111 13.11 -7.39 4.99
CA ASP A 111 13.57 -6.32 4.11
C ASP A 111 13.04 -4.92 4.49
N TYR A 112 12.05 -4.80 5.38
CA TYR A 112 11.58 -3.51 5.89
C TYR A 112 12.29 -3.03 7.17
N ALA A 113 13.16 -3.86 7.77
CA ALA A 113 13.95 -3.41 8.93
C ALA A 113 14.98 -2.39 8.45
N THR A 114 14.91 -1.16 8.97
CA THR A 114 15.96 -0.16 8.76
C THR A 114 17.28 -0.75 9.25
N LYS A 115 18.19 -1.04 8.32
CA LYS A 115 19.54 -1.54 8.65
C LYS A 115 20.25 -0.50 9.53
N ASP A 116 21.08 -0.96 10.46
CA ASP A 116 21.92 -0.06 11.24
C ASP A 116 22.72 0.86 10.30
N PRO A 117 22.98 2.14 10.65
CA PRO A 117 23.69 3.07 9.77
C PRO A 117 25.10 2.62 9.35
N LEU A 118 25.69 1.67 10.08
CA LEU A 118 26.99 1.06 9.78
C LEU A 118 26.89 -0.18 8.87
N ASP A 119 25.70 -0.74 8.70
CA ASP A 119 25.50 -2.01 8.01
C ASP A 119 25.40 -1.79 6.51
N LYS A 120 26.23 -2.51 5.74
CA LYS A 120 26.30 -2.36 4.30
C LYS A 120 25.02 -2.90 3.66
N GLY A 121 24.27 -2.01 3.00
CA GLY A 121 23.05 -2.36 2.28
C GLY A 121 23.33 -3.24 1.06
N MET A 122 22.26 -3.82 0.48
CA MET A 122 22.34 -4.52 -0.82
C MET A 122 22.68 -3.59 -1.99
N LEU A 123 22.75 -2.28 -1.74
CA LEU A 123 23.15 -1.25 -2.69
C LEU A 123 24.53 -0.64 -2.36
N ASP A 124 25.27 -1.18 -1.37
CA ASP A 124 26.67 -0.75 -1.14
C ASP A 124 27.52 -1.19 -2.33
N GLU A 125 28.39 -0.31 -2.82
CA GLU A 125 29.21 -0.54 -4.02
C GLU A 125 30.17 -1.73 -3.89
N ARG A 126 30.39 -2.24 -2.67
CA ARG A 126 31.23 -3.41 -2.38
C ARG A 126 30.40 -4.68 -2.19
N TYR A 127 29.08 -4.62 -2.34
CA TYR A 127 28.21 -5.78 -2.28
C TYR A 127 28.52 -6.71 -3.47
N GLY A 128 28.93 -7.94 -3.19
CA GLY A 128 29.27 -8.93 -4.22
C GLY A 128 30.72 -8.89 -4.74
N PHE A 129 31.56 -7.98 -4.24
CA PHE A 129 32.99 -7.97 -4.56
C PHE A 129 33.80 -8.53 -3.38
N LYS A 130 34.35 -9.72 -3.56
CA LYS A 130 35.48 -10.27 -2.79
C LYS A 130 36.71 -10.32 -3.68
#